data_AF-A0A835BL43-F1
#
_entry.id   AF-A0A835BL43-F1
#
_cell.length_a   1.000
_cell.length_b   1.000
_cell.length_c   1.000
_cell.angle_alpha   90.00
_cell.angle_beta   90.00
_cell.angle_gamma   90.00
#
_symmetry.space_group_name_H-M   'P 1'
#
loop_
_entity.id
_entity.type
_entity.pdbx_description
1 polymer ?
#
loop_
_entity_poly.entity_id
_entity_poly.type
_entity_poly.pdbx_seq_one_letter_code
_entity_poly.pdbx_strand_id
1 'polypeptide(L)'
;MARRQRSPSALLMPLSTLAVTIILSILRPAAATASAKQSWLDEFTTDGEVRSDFDRSGKQVASLVLDESSGAGFNSTQKYLFGEFTVEMKLVPGNSAGTVTSFYLTSGEGDDHDEIDMEFMGNSTNAPTVLNTNVWASGDGKKEHQFYLWFDPSADFHKYAIIWNDKNIIFRVDDVTVRVFRRYNDLPYPTSRPMAVHATLWDGSYWATEKGKVPIDWSAGPFVVSYRGYTANACVAAADGGGGSTCPVGKNEWMQREQDDTDRLTVAWARRNCLQYNYCEDGWRFPGGFPGECSRE
;
A
#
# COMPACT_ATOMS: atom_id res chain seq x y z
N MET A 1 -16.22 112.82 40.10
CA MET A 1 -16.67 112.56 38.71
C MET A 1 -15.46 112.00 37.96
N ALA A 2 -15.39 110.82 37.35
CA ALA A 2 -16.38 109.87 36.87
C ALA A 2 -15.87 108.40 36.98
N ARG A 3 -16.83 107.47 36.90
CA ARG A 3 -16.83 106.00 36.97
C ARG A 3 -15.70 105.25 36.23
N ARG A 4 -15.38 104.04 36.72
CA ARG A 4 -15.58 102.70 36.07
C ARG A 4 -15.10 101.57 37.02
N GLN A 5 -16.01 100.83 37.65
CA GLN A 5 -16.52 99.47 37.30
C GLN A 5 -15.49 98.33 37.43
N ARG A 6 -15.75 97.45 38.42
CA ARG A 6 -15.02 96.23 38.78
C ARG A 6 -15.19 95.12 37.72
N SER A 7 -14.14 94.31 37.53
CA SER A 7 -14.15 93.04 36.78
C SER A 7 -13.90 91.85 37.74
N PRO A 8 -14.37 90.62 37.41
CA PRO A 8 -14.56 89.55 38.37
C PRO A 8 -13.38 88.56 38.47
N SER A 9 -13.40 87.84 39.60
CA SER A 9 -12.51 86.76 40.03
C SER A 9 -12.40 85.62 39.01
N ALA A 10 -11.19 85.06 38.88
CA ALA A 10 -10.95 83.76 38.26
C ALA A 10 -10.21 82.84 39.24
N LEU A 11 -10.79 81.66 39.45
CA LEU A 11 -10.36 80.57 40.32
C LEU A 11 -9.04 79.92 39.85
N LEU A 12 -8.21 79.54 40.82
CA LEU A 12 -7.11 78.57 40.64
C LEU A 12 -7.66 77.13 40.54
N MET A 13 -7.07 76.30 39.68
CA MET A 13 -7.10 74.83 39.77
C MET A 13 -5.66 74.27 39.61
N PRO A 14 -5.29 73.19 40.32
CA PRO A 14 -3.93 72.68 40.36
C PRO A 14 -3.63 71.69 39.22
N LEU A 15 -2.34 71.60 38.86
CA LEU A 15 -1.80 70.59 37.94
C LEU A 15 -1.91 69.18 38.54
N SER A 16 -2.47 68.23 37.78
CA SER A 16 -2.35 66.79 38.03
C SER A 16 -1.39 66.17 37.03
N THR A 17 -0.30 65.59 37.55
CA THR A 17 0.70 64.81 36.82
C THR A 17 0.15 63.43 36.48
N LEU A 18 0.08 63.09 35.18
CA LEU A 18 -0.27 61.74 34.73
C LEU A 18 1.01 60.93 34.51
N ALA A 19 1.26 59.94 35.38
CA ALA A 19 2.32 58.94 35.19
C ALA A 19 1.84 57.89 34.17
N VAL A 20 2.60 57.68 33.09
CA VAL A 20 2.34 56.66 32.07
C VAL A 20 3.11 55.39 32.44
N THR A 21 2.41 54.35 32.86
CA THR A 21 2.95 53.00 33.09
C THR A 21 2.95 52.24 31.77
N ILE A 22 4.14 51.99 31.20
CA ILE A 22 4.30 51.12 30.02
C ILE A 22 4.28 49.67 30.49
N ILE A 23 3.20 48.94 30.21
CA ILE A 23 3.10 47.49 30.41
C ILE A 23 3.73 46.82 29.19
N LEU A 24 4.93 46.25 29.35
CA LEU A 24 5.59 45.47 28.31
C LEU A 24 4.97 44.06 28.28
N SER A 25 3.99 43.85 27.39
CA SER A 25 3.41 42.55 27.12
C SER A 25 4.42 41.67 26.37
N ILE A 26 5.05 40.75 27.10
CA ILE A 26 5.90 39.70 26.53
C ILE A 26 4.99 38.75 25.75
N LEU A 27 4.90 38.92 24.42
CA LEU A 27 4.35 37.89 23.54
C LEU A 27 5.30 36.68 23.62
N ARG A 28 4.88 35.62 24.31
CA ARG A 28 5.48 34.30 24.12
C ARG A 28 5.10 33.83 22.72
N PRO A 29 6.05 33.54 21.82
CA PRO A 29 5.71 32.87 20.58
C PRO A 29 5.08 31.53 20.94
N ALA A 30 3.85 31.30 20.50
CA ALA A 30 3.27 29.97 20.53
C ALA A 30 4.17 29.09 19.66
N ALA A 31 4.90 28.17 20.28
CA ALA A 31 5.57 27.13 19.54
C ALA A 31 4.46 26.36 18.80
N ALA A 32 4.40 26.54 17.48
CA ALA A 32 3.61 25.64 16.65
C ALA A 32 4.20 24.25 16.88
N THR A 33 3.50 23.42 17.63
CA THR A 33 3.75 21.99 17.61
C THR A 33 3.52 21.56 16.17
N ALA A 34 4.59 21.34 15.41
CA ALA A 34 4.48 20.64 14.15
C ALA A 34 3.77 19.34 14.46
N SER A 35 2.53 19.19 14.00
CA SER A 35 1.88 17.89 13.98
C SER A 35 2.82 17.02 13.17
N ALA A 36 3.50 16.08 13.84
CA ALA A 36 4.25 15.05 13.12
C ALA A 36 3.27 14.49 12.08
N LYS A 37 3.61 14.59 10.80
CA LYS A 37 2.80 13.94 9.76
C LYS A 37 2.67 12.49 10.18
N GLN A 38 1.44 12.04 10.41
CA GLN A 38 1.16 10.66 10.79
C GLN A 38 1.82 9.74 9.75
N SER A 39 2.67 8.84 10.22
CA SER A 39 3.42 7.94 9.37
C SER A 39 2.44 6.87 8.88
N TRP A 40 2.47 6.54 7.58
CA TRP A 40 1.61 5.46 7.07
C TRP A 40 2.03 4.10 7.64
N LEU A 41 3.31 3.97 8.03
CA LEU A 41 3.84 2.78 8.67
C LEU A 41 3.27 2.58 10.09
N ASP A 42 2.72 3.62 10.72
CA ASP A 42 2.08 3.52 12.05
C ASP A 42 0.79 2.69 12.00
N GLU A 43 0.24 2.46 10.79
CA GLU A 43 -0.90 1.57 10.55
C GLU A 43 -0.51 0.08 10.60
N PHE A 44 0.79 -0.24 10.73
CA PHE A 44 1.35 -1.57 10.61
C PHE A 44 2.16 -2.01 11.83
N THR A 45 2.19 -3.32 12.07
CA THR A 45 3.22 -3.98 12.87
C THR A 45 4.38 -4.41 11.96
N THR A 46 5.61 -4.32 12.44
CA THR A 46 6.82 -4.69 11.68
C THR A 46 7.51 -5.92 12.26
N ASP A 47 8.15 -6.71 11.42
CA ASP A 47 9.03 -7.83 11.80
C ASP A 47 10.33 -7.80 10.98
N GLY A 48 11.42 -8.33 11.55
CA GLY A 48 12.76 -8.25 10.98
C GLY A 48 13.32 -6.83 10.91
N GLU A 49 14.25 -6.59 9.99
CA GLU A 49 14.85 -5.26 9.79
C GLU A 49 13.99 -4.40 8.84
N VAL A 50 13.20 -3.50 9.44
CA VAL A 50 12.42 -2.47 8.73
C VAL A 50 13.00 -1.09 9.02
N ARG A 51 13.47 -0.41 7.98
CA ARG A 51 13.99 0.97 8.07
C ARG A 51 12.91 1.96 7.66
N SER A 52 12.80 3.09 8.37
CA SER A 52 11.89 4.17 8.01
C SER A 52 12.67 5.47 7.80
N ASP A 53 12.57 6.03 6.60
CA ASP A 53 13.25 7.25 6.16
C ASP A 53 12.26 8.17 5.41
N PHE A 54 12.80 9.26 4.85
CA PHE A 54 12.07 10.16 3.95
C PHE A 54 12.87 10.37 2.66
N ASP A 55 12.19 10.38 1.52
CA ASP A 55 12.82 10.74 0.26
C ASP A 55 13.08 12.25 0.16
N ARG A 56 13.71 12.69 -0.95
CA ARG A 56 14.06 14.09 -1.18
C ARG A 56 12.84 15.04 -1.21
N SER A 57 11.64 14.51 -1.45
CA SER A 57 10.38 15.28 -1.44
C SER A 57 9.72 15.32 -0.05
N GLY A 58 10.28 14.61 0.93
CA GLY A 58 9.74 14.47 2.27
C GLY A 58 8.61 13.44 2.37
N LYS A 59 8.49 12.51 1.40
CA LYS A 59 7.56 11.37 1.47
C LYS A 59 8.22 10.25 2.27
N GLN A 60 7.49 9.68 3.23
CA GLN A 60 7.98 8.57 4.05
C GLN A 60 8.22 7.33 3.20
N VAL A 61 9.38 6.70 3.39
CA VAL A 61 9.79 5.44 2.76
C VAL A 61 10.07 4.41 3.85
N ALA A 62 9.41 3.24 3.76
CA ALA A 62 9.78 2.07 4.56
C ALA A 62 10.61 1.14 3.68
N SER A 63 11.71 0.58 4.19
CA SER A 63 12.53 -0.40 3.47
C SER A 63 12.65 -1.69 4.25
N LEU A 64 12.37 -2.82 3.59
CA LEU A 64 12.57 -4.15 4.13
C LEU A 64 13.95 -4.63 3.72
N VAL A 65 14.67 -5.21 4.67
CA VAL A 65 16.02 -5.75 4.45
C VAL A 65 15.99 -7.27 4.60
N LEU A 66 16.63 -7.95 3.66
CA LEU A 66 16.86 -9.39 3.69
C LEU A 66 18.36 -9.65 3.66
N ASP A 67 18.83 -10.40 4.65
CA ASP A 67 20.18 -10.95 4.72
C ASP A 67 20.13 -12.40 5.24
N GLU A 68 21.30 -13.02 5.45
CA GLU A 68 21.40 -14.42 5.90
C GLU A 68 20.72 -14.68 7.26
N SER A 69 20.45 -13.63 8.05
CA SER A 69 19.88 -13.76 9.39
C SER A 69 18.36 -13.81 9.39
N SER A 70 17.69 -12.95 8.60
CA SER A 70 16.24 -12.92 8.51
C SER A 70 15.74 -12.17 7.27
N GLY A 71 14.50 -12.48 6.87
CA GLY A 71 13.70 -11.56 6.07
C GLY A 71 13.12 -10.42 6.92
N ALA A 72 12.24 -9.64 6.31
CA ALA A 72 11.52 -8.57 6.99
C ALA A 72 10.12 -8.38 6.41
N GLY A 73 9.25 -7.72 7.16
CA GLY A 73 7.91 -7.42 6.70
C GLY A 73 7.16 -6.43 7.57
N PHE A 74 6.01 -5.98 7.05
CA PHE A 74 5.02 -5.25 7.81
C PHE A 74 3.61 -5.76 7.49
N ASN A 75 2.74 -5.72 8.50
CA ASN A 75 1.37 -6.23 8.46
C ASN A 75 0.40 -5.18 9.03
N SER A 76 -0.72 -4.92 8.37
CA SER A 76 -1.68 -3.92 8.83
C SER A 76 -2.30 -4.34 10.16
N THR A 77 -2.43 -3.38 11.08
CA THR A 77 -3.08 -3.58 12.38
C THR A 77 -4.59 -3.82 12.24
N GLN A 78 -5.17 -3.35 11.13
CA GLN A 78 -6.57 -3.56 10.78
C GLN A 78 -6.71 -4.70 9.76
N LYS A 79 -7.90 -5.32 9.78
CA LYS A 79 -8.37 -6.19 8.71
C LYS A 79 -9.45 -5.49 7.91
N TYR A 80 -9.56 -5.82 6.63
CA TYR A 80 -10.47 -5.20 5.70
C TYR A 80 -11.34 -6.24 5.01
N LEU A 81 -12.58 -5.89 4.71
CA LEU A 81 -13.45 -6.67 3.84
C LEU A 81 -13.81 -5.83 2.64
N PHE A 82 -13.11 -6.07 1.53
CA PHE A 82 -13.10 -5.24 0.32
C PHE A 82 -12.44 -3.87 0.47
N GLY A 83 -11.90 -3.38 -0.64
CA GLY A 83 -11.23 -2.09 -0.73
C GLY A 83 -10.36 -1.91 -1.96
N GLU A 84 -9.81 -0.71 -2.10
CA GLU A 84 -8.67 -0.42 -2.97
C GLU A 84 -7.42 -0.20 -2.10
N PHE A 85 -6.41 -1.02 -2.34
CA PHE A 85 -5.13 -1.00 -1.63
C PHE A 85 -4.04 -0.65 -2.63
N THR A 86 -3.30 0.42 -2.37
CA THR A 86 -2.24 0.86 -3.27
C THR A 86 -0.96 1.13 -2.51
N VAL A 87 0.17 0.84 -3.14
CA VAL A 87 1.50 1.15 -2.62
C VAL A 87 2.44 1.44 -3.79
N GLU A 88 3.44 2.29 -3.57
CA GLU A 88 4.55 2.42 -4.50
C GLU A 88 5.72 1.56 -4.03
N MET A 89 6.25 0.71 -4.90
CA MET A 89 7.42 -0.13 -4.59
C MET A 89 8.56 0.16 -5.55
N LYS A 90 9.78 0.13 -5.02
CA LYS A 90 11.03 0.07 -5.78
C LYS A 90 11.76 -1.20 -5.37
N LEU A 91 11.87 -2.14 -6.30
CA LEU A 91 12.33 -3.50 -6.04
C LEU A 91 13.85 -3.60 -5.89
N VAL A 92 14.32 -4.78 -5.48
CA VAL A 92 15.73 -5.10 -5.26
C VAL A 92 16.51 -4.96 -6.58
N PRO A 93 17.54 -4.09 -6.65
CA PRO A 93 18.35 -3.90 -7.85
C PRO A 93 19.41 -5.00 -8.02
N GLY A 94 20.02 -5.06 -9.21
CA GLY A 94 21.19 -5.90 -9.46
C GLY A 94 20.87 -7.39 -9.56
N ASN A 95 21.66 -8.24 -8.89
CA ASN A 95 21.34 -9.66 -8.76
C ASN A 95 20.36 -9.83 -7.60
N SER A 96 19.10 -10.16 -7.90
CA SER A 96 18.05 -10.40 -6.90
C SER A 96 17.51 -11.82 -6.96
N ALA A 97 18.21 -12.74 -7.64
CA ALA A 97 17.80 -14.13 -7.73
C ALA A 97 17.53 -14.73 -6.33
N GLY A 98 16.53 -15.59 -6.23
CA GLY A 98 16.07 -16.21 -4.99
C GLY A 98 15.22 -15.30 -4.09
N THR A 99 15.25 -13.98 -4.24
CA THR A 99 14.43 -13.08 -3.41
C THR A 99 12.96 -13.08 -3.85
N VAL A 100 12.05 -12.96 -2.89
CA VAL A 100 10.63 -12.68 -3.14
C VAL A 100 10.22 -11.45 -2.35
N THR A 101 9.83 -10.40 -3.07
CA THR A 101 9.13 -9.23 -2.51
C THR A 101 7.63 -9.46 -2.64
N SER A 102 6.83 -9.13 -1.63
CA SER A 102 5.37 -9.26 -1.70
C SER A 102 4.62 -7.98 -1.34
N PHE A 103 3.40 -7.87 -1.87
CA PHE A 103 2.32 -7.01 -1.39
C PHE A 103 1.02 -7.79 -1.57
N TYR A 104 0.41 -8.21 -0.47
CA TYR A 104 -0.69 -9.16 -0.50
C TYR A 104 -1.70 -8.91 0.62
N LEU A 105 -2.85 -9.55 0.52
CA LEU A 105 -3.86 -9.58 1.56
C LEU A 105 -4.10 -11.02 1.98
N THR A 106 -4.16 -11.31 3.28
CA THR A 106 -4.50 -12.66 3.77
C THR A 106 -5.41 -12.62 4.98
N SER A 107 -6.29 -13.61 5.10
CA SER A 107 -7.17 -13.80 6.27
C SER A 107 -6.46 -14.51 7.43
N GLY A 108 -5.30 -15.12 7.19
CA GLY A 108 -4.46 -15.83 8.16
C GLY A 108 -4.00 -17.21 7.65
N GLU A 109 -3.38 -18.00 8.52
CA GLU A 109 -2.65 -19.24 8.18
C GLU A 109 -3.51 -20.53 8.21
N GLY A 110 -4.80 -20.46 7.84
CA GLY A 110 -5.72 -21.61 7.88
C GLY A 110 -5.80 -22.37 6.55
N ASP A 111 -6.11 -23.66 6.55
CA ASP A 111 -6.35 -24.44 5.31
C ASP A 111 -7.45 -23.84 4.44
N ASP A 112 -8.38 -23.11 5.06
CA ASP A 112 -9.51 -22.46 4.41
C ASP A 112 -9.26 -20.96 4.17
N HIS A 113 -8.04 -20.44 4.29
CA HIS A 113 -7.79 -19.01 4.16
C HIS A 113 -8.19 -18.45 2.78
N ASP A 114 -8.56 -17.17 2.80
CA ASP A 114 -8.58 -16.30 1.62
C ASP A 114 -7.26 -15.51 1.56
N GLU A 115 -6.72 -15.32 0.36
CA GLU A 115 -5.50 -14.55 0.09
C GLU A 115 -5.47 -14.00 -1.35
N ILE A 116 -4.85 -12.82 -1.53
CA ILE A 116 -4.72 -12.12 -2.82
C ILE A 116 -3.30 -11.58 -2.94
N ASP A 117 -2.55 -12.10 -3.91
CA ASP A 117 -1.10 -11.91 -3.96
C ASP A 117 -0.61 -11.08 -5.12
N MET A 118 0.35 -10.20 -4.84
CA MET A 118 1.35 -9.73 -5.79
C MET A 118 2.73 -10.05 -5.23
N GLU A 119 3.40 -11.03 -5.85
CA GLU A 119 4.76 -11.43 -5.49
C GLU A 119 5.71 -11.11 -6.64
N PHE A 120 6.84 -10.51 -6.33
CA PHE A 120 7.87 -10.15 -7.28
C PHE A 120 9.07 -11.03 -7.04
N MET A 121 9.22 -12.02 -7.91
CA MET A 121 10.33 -12.96 -7.89
C MET A 121 11.54 -12.29 -8.54
N GLY A 122 12.59 -12.09 -7.75
CA GLY A 122 13.84 -11.53 -8.23
C GLY A 122 14.55 -12.46 -9.22
N ASN A 123 15.55 -11.92 -9.90
CA ASN A 123 16.21 -12.61 -11.01
C ASN A 123 17.71 -12.28 -11.07
N SER A 124 18.45 -13.04 -11.87
CA SER A 124 19.86 -12.74 -12.14
C SER A 124 20.02 -11.35 -12.77
N THR A 125 21.20 -10.75 -12.63
CA THR A 125 21.48 -9.42 -13.17
C THR A 125 21.09 -9.29 -14.65
N ASN A 126 20.36 -8.21 -14.98
CA ASN A 126 19.80 -7.92 -16.30
C ASN A 126 18.68 -8.86 -16.79
N ALA A 127 18.27 -9.85 -16.00
CA ALA A 127 17.08 -10.64 -16.30
C ALA A 127 15.84 -9.96 -15.69
N PRO A 128 14.67 -10.04 -16.36
CA PRO A 128 13.47 -9.36 -15.89
C PRO A 128 12.94 -9.97 -14.60
N THR A 129 12.51 -9.12 -13.67
CA THR A 129 11.69 -9.53 -12.52
C THR A 129 10.37 -10.11 -13.01
N VAL A 130 9.88 -11.13 -12.31
CA VAL A 130 8.58 -11.75 -12.58
C VAL A 130 7.58 -11.32 -11.52
N LEU A 131 6.48 -10.71 -11.94
CA LEU A 131 5.29 -10.49 -11.12
C LEU A 131 4.43 -11.76 -11.17
N ASN A 132 4.30 -12.45 -10.05
CA ASN A 132 3.31 -13.50 -9.81
C ASN A 132 2.06 -12.88 -9.15
N THR A 133 0.89 -13.17 -9.69
CA THR A 133 -0.39 -12.86 -9.04
C THR A 133 -1.10 -14.15 -8.71
N ASN A 134 -1.72 -14.25 -7.54
CA ASN A 134 -2.43 -15.45 -7.11
C ASN A 134 -3.69 -15.06 -6.31
N VAL A 135 -4.63 -15.99 -6.23
CA VAL A 135 -5.88 -15.85 -5.47
C VAL A 135 -6.17 -17.16 -4.78
N TRP A 136 -6.29 -17.12 -3.46
CA TRP A 136 -6.83 -18.17 -2.61
C TRP A 136 -8.21 -17.76 -2.14
N ALA A 137 -9.17 -18.66 -2.27
CA ALA A 137 -10.53 -18.45 -1.78
C ALA A 137 -11.02 -19.71 -1.08
N SER A 138 -11.25 -19.65 0.23
CA SER A 138 -11.66 -20.81 1.04
C SER A 138 -10.70 -22.00 0.89
N GLY A 139 -9.39 -21.73 0.84
CA GLY A 139 -8.36 -22.75 0.61
C GLY A 139 -8.18 -23.16 -0.86
N ASP A 140 -9.08 -22.73 -1.75
CA ASP A 140 -8.94 -22.97 -3.19
C ASP A 140 -8.01 -21.92 -3.82
N GLY A 141 -6.72 -22.27 -3.88
CA GLY A 141 -5.66 -21.47 -4.49
C GLY A 141 -5.22 -21.97 -5.86
N LYS A 142 -3.91 -21.89 -6.10
CA LYS A 142 -3.23 -22.38 -7.31
C LYS A 142 -3.66 -21.67 -8.60
N LYS A 143 -3.91 -20.36 -8.50
CA LYS A 143 -4.43 -19.52 -9.58
C LYS A 143 -3.37 -18.54 -10.06
N GLU A 144 -2.14 -18.99 -10.24
CA GLU A 144 -1.00 -18.14 -10.55
C GLU A 144 -1.02 -17.64 -12.00
N HIS A 145 -0.87 -16.33 -12.18
CA HIS A 145 -0.42 -15.73 -13.45
C HIS A 145 0.93 -15.07 -13.22
N GLN A 146 1.91 -15.36 -14.07
CA GLN A 146 3.25 -14.77 -13.99
C GLN A 146 3.50 -13.87 -15.19
N PHE A 147 3.98 -12.65 -14.95
CA PHE A 147 4.24 -11.62 -15.95
C PHE A 147 5.67 -11.10 -15.85
N TYR A 148 6.34 -10.92 -16.97
CA TYR A 148 7.50 -10.03 -17.03
C TYR A 148 7.04 -8.57 -17.04
N LEU A 149 7.65 -7.74 -16.20
CA LEU A 149 7.39 -6.29 -16.22
C LEU A 149 8.04 -5.65 -17.46
N TRP A 150 7.37 -4.64 -18.02
CA TRP A 150 7.80 -3.92 -19.24
C TRP A 150 8.75 -2.74 -18.95
N PHE A 151 9.27 -2.68 -17.72
CA PHE A 151 10.20 -1.67 -17.21
C PHE A 151 11.14 -2.32 -16.18
N ASP A 152 12.19 -1.62 -15.78
CA ASP A 152 13.04 -2.03 -14.65
C ASP A 152 12.40 -1.56 -13.33
N PRO A 153 11.80 -2.47 -12.52
CA PRO A 153 11.09 -2.09 -11.30
C PRO A 153 12.02 -1.72 -10.14
N SER A 154 13.34 -1.84 -10.31
CA SER A 154 14.34 -1.41 -9.33
C SER A 154 14.86 0.01 -9.58
N ALA A 155 14.62 0.55 -10.77
CA ALA A 155 15.13 1.86 -11.18
C ALA A 155 14.38 3.02 -10.52
N ASP A 156 13.07 2.91 -10.36
CA ASP A 156 12.23 3.90 -9.68
C ASP A 156 11.04 3.23 -8.98
N PHE A 157 10.28 4.02 -8.22
CA PHE A 157 9.03 3.60 -7.62
C PHE A 157 7.91 3.50 -8.65
N HIS A 158 7.26 2.35 -8.70
CA HIS A 158 6.05 2.10 -9.49
C HIS A 158 4.86 1.86 -8.57
N LYS A 159 3.66 2.24 -9.02
CA LYS A 159 2.43 2.04 -8.23
C LYS A 159 1.89 0.64 -8.49
N TYR A 160 1.53 -0.05 -7.43
CA TYR A 160 0.87 -1.35 -7.49
C TYR A 160 -0.45 -1.25 -6.73
N ALA A 161 -1.51 -1.83 -7.30
CA ALA A 161 -2.83 -1.76 -6.69
C ALA A 161 -3.59 -3.08 -6.79
N ILE A 162 -4.28 -3.40 -5.70
CA ILE A 162 -5.28 -4.45 -5.61
C ILE A 162 -6.62 -3.77 -5.33
N ILE A 163 -7.56 -3.89 -6.26
CA ILE A 163 -8.95 -3.50 -6.07
C ILE A 163 -9.74 -4.77 -5.85
N TRP A 164 -10.32 -4.95 -4.67
CA TRP A 164 -11.07 -6.13 -4.28
C TRP A 164 -12.48 -5.71 -3.85
N ASN A 165 -13.50 -6.19 -4.55
CA ASN A 165 -14.90 -5.95 -4.23
C ASN A 165 -15.75 -7.23 -4.41
N ASP A 166 -17.08 -7.11 -4.31
CA ASP A 166 -18.02 -8.23 -4.43
C ASP A 166 -18.23 -8.74 -5.87
N LYS A 167 -17.51 -8.19 -6.85
CA LYS A 167 -17.64 -8.51 -8.28
C LYS A 167 -16.35 -9.04 -8.88
N ASN A 168 -15.20 -8.52 -8.46
CA ASN A 168 -13.89 -8.87 -9.01
C ASN A 168 -12.72 -8.42 -8.12
N ILE A 169 -11.57 -9.04 -8.38
CA ILE A 169 -10.25 -8.60 -7.94
C ILE A 169 -9.51 -8.08 -9.18
N ILE A 170 -9.03 -6.83 -9.15
CA ILE A 170 -8.27 -6.20 -10.22
C ILE A 170 -6.86 -5.93 -9.72
N PHE A 171 -5.87 -6.45 -10.45
CA PHE A 171 -4.45 -6.22 -10.21
C PHE A 171 -3.95 -5.18 -11.21
N ARG A 172 -3.35 -4.10 -10.70
CA ARG A 172 -2.79 -3.02 -11.53
C ARG A 172 -1.32 -2.78 -11.22
N VAL A 173 -0.59 -2.48 -12.29
CA VAL A 173 0.79 -1.98 -12.26
C VAL A 173 0.79 -0.64 -13.00
N ASP A 174 1.12 0.42 -12.29
CA ASP A 174 0.87 1.81 -12.67
C ASP A 174 -0.57 1.98 -13.15
N ASP A 175 -0.75 2.38 -14.41
CA ASP A 175 -2.06 2.58 -15.02
C ASP A 175 -2.58 1.33 -15.76
N VAL A 176 -1.79 0.26 -15.85
CA VAL A 176 -2.12 -0.95 -16.62
C VAL A 176 -2.78 -1.98 -15.72
N THR A 177 -4.00 -2.41 -16.08
CA THR A 177 -4.64 -3.57 -15.48
C THR A 177 -4.03 -4.84 -16.09
N VAL A 178 -3.29 -5.60 -15.28
CA VAL A 178 -2.60 -6.82 -15.75
C VAL A 178 -3.46 -8.07 -15.63
N ARG A 179 -4.38 -8.09 -14.66
CA ARG A 179 -5.28 -9.22 -14.41
C ARG A 179 -6.57 -8.75 -13.76
N VAL A 180 -7.68 -9.39 -14.15
CA VAL A 180 -8.96 -9.33 -13.45
C VAL A 180 -9.40 -10.75 -13.12
N PHE A 181 -9.64 -11.04 -11.84
CA PHE A 181 -10.24 -12.27 -11.36
C PHE A 181 -11.71 -12.00 -11.03
N ARG A 182 -12.63 -12.52 -11.85
CA ARG A 182 -14.08 -12.25 -11.71
C ARG A 182 -14.73 -13.20 -10.72
N ARG A 183 -15.71 -12.70 -9.97
CA ARG A 183 -16.56 -13.54 -9.13
C ARG A 183 -17.60 -14.28 -9.98
N TYR A 184 -17.77 -15.57 -9.70
CA TYR A 184 -18.88 -16.39 -10.19
C TYR A 184 -19.63 -16.97 -9.00
N ASN A 185 -20.97 -17.00 -9.05
CA ASN A 185 -21.79 -17.41 -7.90
C ASN A 185 -21.57 -18.88 -7.48
N ASP A 186 -21.09 -19.71 -8.40
CA ASP A 186 -20.86 -21.14 -8.24
C ASP A 186 -19.39 -21.50 -7.94
N LEU A 187 -18.49 -20.51 -7.86
CA LEU A 187 -17.06 -20.72 -7.63
C LEU A 187 -16.59 -19.99 -6.35
N PRO A 188 -15.55 -20.50 -5.67
CA PRO A 188 -14.95 -19.83 -4.51
C PRO A 188 -14.48 -18.41 -4.85
N TYR A 189 -14.74 -17.48 -3.95
CA TYR A 189 -14.27 -16.10 -4.05
C TYR A 189 -14.15 -15.50 -2.63
N PRO A 190 -13.15 -14.64 -2.34
CA PRO A 190 -13.01 -13.98 -1.04
C PRO A 190 -14.17 -13.01 -0.78
N THR A 191 -15.26 -13.48 -0.18
CA THR A 191 -16.46 -12.64 0.08
C THR A 191 -16.70 -12.32 1.55
N SER A 192 -16.10 -13.05 2.48
CA SER A 192 -16.56 -13.07 3.87
C SER A 192 -15.47 -13.01 4.93
N ARG A 193 -14.22 -13.35 4.62
CA ARG A 193 -13.13 -13.26 5.60
C ARG A 193 -12.39 -11.94 5.46
N PRO A 194 -12.38 -11.09 6.50
CA PRO A 194 -11.54 -9.91 6.51
C PRO A 194 -10.06 -10.30 6.40
N MET A 195 -9.32 -9.56 5.59
CA MET A 195 -7.90 -9.79 5.35
C MET A 195 -7.05 -8.62 5.86
N ALA A 196 -5.89 -8.91 6.44
CA ALA A 196 -4.87 -7.90 6.70
C ALA A 196 -4.01 -7.72 5.44
N VAL A 197 -3.44 -6.52 5.28
CA VAL A 197 -2.46 -6.22 4.23
C VAL A 197 -1.07 -6.55 4.75
N HIS A 198 -0.30 -7.24 3.94
CA HIS A 198 1.07 -7.64 4.24
C HIS A 198 2.02 -7.18 3.13
N ALA A 199 3.25 -6.90 3.53
CA ALA A 199 4.38 -6.77 2.61
C ALA A 199 5.60 -7.42 3.24
N THR A 200 6.27 -8.28 2.50
CA THR A 200 7.42 -9.05 2.98
C THR A 200 8.55 -9.08 1.96
N LEU A 201 9.78 -9.25 2.44
CA LEU A 201 10.95 -9.61 1.65
C LEU A 201 11.59 -10.85 2.27
N TRP A 202 11.72 -11.93 1.50
CA TRP A 202 12.16 -13.23 2.02
C TRP A 202 12.90 -14.07 0.96
N ASP A 203 13.58 -15.12 1.43
CA ASP A 203 14.31 -16.08 0.59
C ASP A 203 13.36 -17.15 0.01
N GLY A 204 13.03 -17.01 -1.26
CA GLY A 204 12.28 -17.96 -2.06
C GLY A 204 13.15 -18.86 -2.93
N SER A 205 14.43 -19.11 -2.58
CA SER A 205 15.38 -19.87 -3.40
C SER A 205 14.88 -21.22 -3.91
N TYR A 206 13.93 -21.86 -3.21
CA TYR A 206 13.39 -23.16 -3.62
C TYR A 206 12.45 -23.08 -4.84
N TRP A 207 12.01 -21.89 -5.27
CA TRP A 207 11.05 -21.75 -6.36
C TRP A 207 11.14 -20.44 -7.17
N ALA A 208 11.53 -19.33 -6.57
CA ALA A 208 11.33 -17.98 -7.11
C ALA A 208 12.00 -17.77 -8.48
N THR A 209 13.30 -18.04 -8.58
CA THR A 209 14.05 -17.80 -9.82
C THR A 209 14.24 -19.08 -10.61
N GLU A 210 13.76 -19.08 -11.84
CA GLU A 210 13.80 -20.23 -12.75
C GLU A 210 13.28 -21.54 -12.13
N LYS A 211 12.20 -21.46 -11.35
CA LYS A 211 11.62 -22.61 -10.63
C LYS A 211 12.60 -23.22 -9.62
N GLY A 212 13.38 -22.36 -8.95
CA GLY A 212 14.34 -22.74 -7.90
C GLY A 212 15.70 -23.21 -8.40
N LYS A 213 16.00 -23.06 -9.69
CA LYS A 213 17.31 -23.44 -10.25
C LYS A 213 18.43 -22.47 -9.88
N VAL A 214 18.08 -21.20 -9.65
CA VAL A 214 19.02 -20.15 -9.30
C VAL A 214 18.68 -19.68 -7.88
N PRO A 215 19.41 -20.15 -6.86
CA PRO A 215 19.19 -19.70 -5.49
C PRO A 215 19.73 -18.28 -5.29
N ILE A 216 19.42 -17.72 -4.12
CA ILE A 216 19.97 -16.46 -3.66
C ILE A 216 21.50 -16.53 -3.51
N ASP A 217 22.18 -15.48 -3.96
CA ASP A 217 23.60 -15.27 -3.73
C ASP A 217 23.77 -14.26 -2.59
N TRP A 218 23.93 -14.77 -1.37
CA TRP A 218 24.06 -13.93 -0.18
C TRP A 218 25.23 -12.94 -0.22
N SER A 219 26.25 -13.17 -1.06
CA SER A 219 27.34 -12.22 -1.25
C SER A 219 26.92 -10.92 -1.96
N ALA A 220 25.76 -10.93 -2.63
CA ALA A 220 25.13 -9.76 -3.23
C ALA A 220 24.26 -8.96 -2.24
N GLY A 221 24.07 -9.48 -1.02
CA GLY A 221 23.27 -8.84 0.02
C GLY A 221 23.97 -7.65 0.71
N PRO A 222 23.25 -6.95 1.61
CA PRO A 222 21.85 -7.16 1.94
C PRO A 222 20.91 -6.72 0.80
N PHE A 223 19.82 -7.45 0.62
CA PHE A 223 18.81 -7.13 -0.37
C PHE A 223 17.80 -6.17 0.24
N VAL A 224 17.40 -5.13 -0.52
CA VAL A 224 16.52 -4.09 -0.01
C VAL A 224 15.43 -3.79 -1.02
N VAL A 225 14.18 -3.88 -0.57
CA VAL A 225 13.02 -3.30 -1.27
C VAL A 225 12.52 -2.09 -0.49
N SER A 226 12.06 -1.07 -1.21
CA SER A 226 11.47 0.13 -0.61
C SER A 226 10.00 0.28 -0.98
N TYR A 227 9.19 0.68 0.00
CA TYR A 227 7.76 0.96 -0.09
C TYR A 227 7.49 2.41 0.31
N ARG A 228 6.55 3.08 -0.36
CA ARG A 228 6.06 4.39 0.05
C ARG A 228 4.63 4.62 -0.42
N GLY A 229 3.98 5.63 0.16
CA GLY A 229 2.68 6.11 -0.32
C GLY A 229 1.58 5.04 -0.26
N TYR A 230 1.64 4.15 0.74
CA TYR A 230 0.55 3.22 0.99
C TYR A 230 -0.75 4.00 1.22
N THR A 231 -1.84 3.52 0.61
CA THR A 231 -3.19 3.98 0.92
C THR A 231 -4.15 2.78 0.89
N ALA A 232 -5.07 2.77 1.86
CA ALA A 232 -6.23 1.88 1.86
C ALA A 232 -7.50 2.70 1.85
N ASN A 233 -8.25 2.60 0.75
CA ASN A 233 -9.63 3.04 0.68
C ASN A 233 -10.52 1.81 0.78
N ALA A 234 -10.80 1.36 2.00
CA ALA A 234 -11.30 0.02 2.26
C ALA A 234 -12.27 -0.01 3.44
N CYS A 235 -13.12 -1.04 3.50
CA CYS A 235 -14.01 -1.23 4.65
C CYS A 235 -13.28 -1.95 5.77
N VAL A 236 -13.10 -1.27 6.90
CA VAL A 236 -12.43 -1.81 8.09
C VAL A 236 -13.37 -2.77 8.81
N ALA A 237 -12.94 -4.01 9.03
CA ALA A 237 -13.72 -5.01 9.75
C ALA A 237 -13.81 -4.66 11.24
N ALA A 238 -14.94 -4.99 11.86
CA ALA A 238 -15.15 -4.81 13.30
C ALA A 238 -14.15 -5.67 14.09
N ALA A 239 -13.49 -5.04 15.07
CA ALA A 239 -12.45 -5.68 15.88
C ALA A 239 -12.97 -6.85 16.76
N ASP A 240 -14.27 -6.91 17.02
CA ASP A 240 -14.92 -7.91 17.86
C ASP A 240 -15.39 -9.17 17.11
N GLY A 241 -15.17 -9.24 15.80
CA GLY A 241 -15.61 -10.37 14.97
C GLY A 241 -17.13 -10.40 14.74
N GLY A 242 -17.86 -9.32 15.06
CA GLY A 242 -19.32 -9.22 14.93
C GLY A 242 -19.88 -9.20 13.50
N GLY A 243 -19.07 -9.55 12.49
CA GLY A 243 -19.50 -9.67 11.08
C GLY A 243 -19.77 -8.35 10.36
N GLY A 244 -19.52 -7.19 10.99
CA GLY A 244 -19.70 -5.87 10.39
C GLY A 244 -18.41 -5.26 9.84
N SER A 245 -18.53 -4.37 8.86
CA SER A 245 -17.43 -3.56 8.34
C SER A 245 -17.84 -2.09 8.21
N THR A 246 -16.94 -1.16 8.52
CA THR A 246 -17.16 0.28 8.37
C THR A 246 -16.42 0.81 7.16
N CYS A 247 -17.15 1.38 6.21
CA CYS A 247 -16.59 1.88 4.95
C CYS A 247 -16.45 3.41 4.94
N PRO A 248 -15.43 3.96 4.24
CA PRO A 248 -15.29 5.39 4.04
C PRO A 248 -16.51 6.01 3.34
N VAL A 249 -17.07 7.08 3.91
CA VAL A 249 -18.21 7.81 3.32
C VAL A 249 -17.75 8.59 2.10
N GLY A 250 -18.45 8.45 0.98
CA GLY A 250 -18.22 9.24 -0.24
C GLY A 250 -16.93 8.91 -0.99
N LYS A 251 -16.25 7.80 -0.65
CA LYS A 251 -15.03 7.33 -1.32
C LYS A 251 -15.13 5.83 -1.67
N ASN A 252 -16.26 5.40 -2.21
CA ASN A 252 -16.55 3.97 -2.41
C ASN A 252 -16.73 3.57 -3.88
N GLU A 253 -16.12 4.32 -4.81
CA GLU A 253 -16.16 4.04 -6.25
C GLU A 253 -15.65 2.62 -6.57
N TRP A 254 -14.62 2.16 -5.85
CA TRP A 254 -14.07 0.82 -5.96
C TRP A 254 -15.11 -0.28 -5.70
N MET A 255 -16.17 -0.04 -4.91
CA MET A 255 -17.21 -1.04 -4.65
C MET A 255 -17.99 -1.40 -5.92
N GLN A 256 -18.17 -0.44 -6.82
CA GLN A 256 -18.89 -0.64 -8.08
C GLN A 256 -17.95 -0.78 -9.27
N ARG A 257 -16.63 -0.85 -9.02
CA ARG A 257 -15.64 -0.97 -10.08
C ARG A 257 -15.71 -2.37 -10.67
N GLU A 258 -16.14 -2.44 -11.91
CA GLU A 258 -16.09 -3.64 -12.75
C GLU A 258 -15.10 -3.43 -13.88
N GLN A 259 -14.66 -4.52 -14.49
CA GLN A 259 -13.80 -4.45 -15.66
C GLN A 259 -14.45 -3.62 -16.78
N ASP A 260 -13.82 -2.50 -17.11
CA ASP A 260 -14.24 -1.63 -18.21
C ASP A 260 -13.50 -1.96 -19.51
N ASP A 261 -13.82 -1.24 -20.59
CA ASP A 261 -13.19 -1.48 -21.91
C ASP A 261 -11.68 -1.19 -21.90
N THR A 262 -11.22 -0.24 -21.08
CA THR A 262 -9.79 0.08 -20.93
C THR A 262 -9.06 -1.08 -20.25
N ASP A 263 -9.65 -1.66 -19.22
CA ASP A 263 -9.10 -2.86 -18.58
C ASP A 263 -9.05 -4.04 -19.55
N ARG A 264 -10.09 -4.25 -20.36
CA ARG A 264 -10.08 -5.35 -21.36
C ARG A 264 -8.92 -5.20 -22.33
N LEU A 265 -8.67 -3.98 -22.81
CA LEU A 265 -7.56 -3.69 -23.72
C LEU A 265 -6.19 -3.88 -23.04
N THR A 266 -6.02 -3.40 -21.82
CA THR A 266 -4.75 -3.49 -21.08
C THR A 266 -4.46 -4.91 -20.61
N VAL A 267 -5.47 -5.68 -20.17
CA VAL A 267 -5.34 -7.11 -19.86
C VAL A 267 -4.97 -7.90 -21.12
N ALA A 268 -5.62 -7.63 -22.27
CA ALA A 268 -5.27 -8.28 -23.52
C ALA A 268 -3.83 -7.97 -23.95
N TRP A 269 -3.38 -6.73 -23.75
CA TRP A 269 -2.00 -6.33 -23.99
C TRP A 269 -1.03 -7.04 -23.04
N ALA A 270 -1.31 -7.09 -21.73
CA ALA A 270 -0.45 -7.76 -20.74
C ALA A 270 -0.37 -9.26 -21.01
N ARG A 271 -1.50 -9.92 -21.32
CA ARG A 271 -1.55 -11.32 -21.74
C ARG A 271 -0.70 -11.60 -22.98
N ARG A 272 -0.74 -10.71 -23.97
CA ARG A 272 -0.01 -10.89 -25.23
C ARG A 272 1.49 -10.63 -25.11
N ASN A 273 1.90 -9.67 -24.29
CA ASN A 273 3.28 -9.15 -24.31
C ASN A 273 4.09 -9.50 -23.06
N CYS A 274 3.42 -9.80 -21.95
CA CYS A 274 4.06 -9.90 -20.63
C CYS A 274 3.83 -11.25 -19.94
N LEU A 275 2.70 -11.91 -20.20
CA LEU A 275 2.35 -13.17 -19.55
C LEU A 275 3.29 -14.31 -19.96
N GLN A 276 3.90 -14.95 -18.97
CA GLN A 276 4.83 -16.07 -19.10
C GLN A 276 4.21 -17.38 -18.61
N TYR A 277 3.35 -17.32 -17.58
CA TYR A 277 2.67 -18.49 -17.03
C TYR A 277 1.20 -18.16 -16.78
N ASN A 278 0.34 -19.11 -17.17
CA ASN A 278 -1.09 -19.06 -16.95
C ASN A 278 -1.56 -20.41 -16.39
N TYR A 279 -2.05 -20.44 -15.15
CA TYR A 279 -2.60 -21.66 -14.53
C TYR A 279 -3.73 -22.29 -15.36
N CYS A 280 -4.51 -21.50 -16.09
CA CYS A 280 -5.59 -21.97 -16.97
C CYS A 280 -5.11 -22.70 -18.23
N GLU A 281 -3.80 -22.69 -18.51
CA GLU A 281 -3.18 -23.37 -19.64
C GLU A 281 -2.23 -24.50 -19.18
N ASP A 282 -2.09 -24.71 -17.87
CA ASP A 282 -1.20 -25.70 -17.28
C ASP A 282 -1.88 -27.07 -17.12
N GLY A 283 -1.92 -27.82 -18.21
CA GLY A 283 -2.49 -29.18 -18.22
C GLY A 283 -1.70 -30.19 -17.38
N TRP A 284 -0.45 -29.89 -17.00
CA TRP A 284 0.32 -30.76 -16.11
C TRP A 284 -0.14 -30.60 -14.66
N ARG A 285 -0.42 -29.36 -14.25
CA ARG A 285 -0.95 -29.05 -12.93
C ARG A 285 -2.43 -29.44 -12.77
N PHE A 286 -3.20 -29.36 -13.86
CA PHE A 286 -4.64 -29.66 -13.88
C PHE A 286 -4.99 -30.78 -14.88
N PRO A 287 -4.48 -32.02 -14.67
CA PRO A 287 -4.71 -33.13 -15.61
C PRO A 287 -6.17 -33.61 -15.64
N GLY A 288 -6.97 -33.27 -14.64
CA GLY A 288 -8.39 -33.59 -14.54
C GLY A 288 -9.34 -32.55 -15.15
N GLY A 289 -8.81 -31.49 -15.75
CA GLY A 289 -9.58 -30.35 -16.26
C GLY A 289 -9.24 -29.07 -15.50
N PHE A 290 -9.34 -27.94 -16.20
CA PHE A 290 -9.00 -26.62 -15.67
C PHE A 290 -10.05 -26.11 -14.66
N PRO A 291 -9.66 -25.23 -13.74
CA PRO A 291 -10.59 -24.52 -12.86
C PRO A 291 -11.76 -23.87 -13.63
N GLY A 292 -12.94 -23.82 -13.02
CA GLY A 292 -14.20 -23.51 -13.70
C GLY A 292 -14.25 -22.09 -14.30
N GLU A 293 -13.53 -21.16 -13.68
CA GLU A 293 -13.36 -19.78 -14.10
C GLU A 293 -12.56 -19.65 -15.40
N CYS A 294 -11.63 -20.57 -15.68
CA CYS A 294 -10.72 -20.48 -16.83
C CYS A 294 -11.44 -20.44 -18.18
N SER A 295 -12.57 -21.14 -18.30
CA SER A 295 -13.40 -21.14 -19.51
C SER A 295 -14.27 -19.89 -19.67
N ARG A 296 -14.27 -19.01 -18.67
CA ARG A 296 -15.16 -17.85 -18.52
C ARG A 296 -14.42 -16.52 -18.47
N GLU A 297 -13.08 -16.54 -18.47
CA GLU A 297 -12.22 -15.35 -18.39
C GLU A 297 -12.25 -14.50 -19.68
#